data_AF-A0A7Z7FDT3-F1
#
_entry.id   AF-A0A7Z7FDT3-F1
#
_cell.length_a   1.000
_cell.length_b   1.000
_cell.length_c   1.000
_cell.angle_alpha   90.00
_cell.angle_beta   90.00
_cell.angle_gamma   90.00
#
_symmetry.space_group_name_H-M   'P 1'
#
loop_
_entity.id
_entity.type
_entity.pdbx_description
1 polymer ?
#
loop_
_entity_poly.entity_id
_entity_poly.type
_entity_poly.pdbx_seq_one_letter_code
_entity_poly.pdbx_strand_id
1 'polypeptide(L)'
;MVVDVDICGLKVGDEHPVRLMGIINLSKESFYKGSVVSNDSLLDVAQKMIDDGATILDIGARSTWPMANPIISEEEELNRMIPALELLNENVDALISVDTVYASVAKESLKHGADIVNDVSGFTTNPEMMDVVAEYDCPAVVMASEEVPGDPIGMDEIMQSLANIISKADSKGIDTSKLILDPAVGKWIPEKDPIFDFETIDQFESLRVFGRPLLAAVSRKSCIDAVLHKPAKERLYGSLAATAIVIHKGAHIVRTHDVAETKDVVEVAAAMRRRQPVVKEGDFEVSISDITHPDDAEYLMRSMKVTGSGAKVMKNKTVSKVVRVNNITTTEALIIKQEILARGGDAALERDAVSHETDKTDVLIIGTILQFEKLVHKLSFQARNLPLIAEMIAEVLENDMDVEHGYLREL
;
A
#
# COMPACT_ATOMS: atom_id res chain seq x y z
N MET A 1 4.01 -13.24 1.31
CA MET A 1 5.47 -13.47 1.49
C MET A 1 5.90 -12.82 2.79
N VAL A 2 6.77 -13.48 3.56
CA VAL A 2 7.33 -12.91 4.78
C VAL A 2 8.45 -11.95 4.41
N VAL A 3 8.32 -10.69 4.79
CA VAL A 3 9.39 -9.69 4.60
C VAL A 3 10.34 -9.78 5.79
N ASP A 4 11.64 -9.93 5.52
CA ASP A 4 12.71 -9.87 6.51
C ASP A 4 13.97 -9.33 5.82
N VAL A 5 14.26 -8.04 6.03
CA VAL A 5 15.37 -7.36 5.38
C VAL A 5 16.24 -6.60 6.39
N ASP A 6 17.46 -6.33 5.99
CA ASP A 6 18.42 -5.49 6.72
C ASP A 6 18.63 -4.19 5.95
N ILE A 7 18.29 -3.07 6.58
CA ILE A 7 18.42 -1.72 6.02
C ILE A 7 19.47 -1.01 6.86
N CYS A 8 20.73 -0.99 6.40
CA CYS A 8 21.85 -0.37 7.12
C CYS A 8 21.96 -0.83 8.60
N GLY A 9 21.78 -2.12 8.87
CA GLY A 9 21.81 -2.71 10.22
C GLY A 9 20.46 -2.68 10.95
N LEU A 10 19.47 -1.95 10.44
CA LEU A 10 18.11 -1.95 10.97
C LEU A 10 17.29 -3.09 10.36
N LYS A 11 16.86 -4.03 11.20
CA LYS A 11 15.95 -5.11 10.76
C LYS A 11 14.54 -4.59 10.48
N VAL A 12 14.01 -4.83 9.29
CA VAL A 12 12.66 -4.39 8.88
C VAL A 12 11.90 -5.57 8.29
N GLY A 13 10.66 -5.81 8.74
CA GLY A 13 9.89 -6.94 8.23
C GLY A 13 8.76 -7.40 9.14
N ASP A 14 8.13 -8.52 8.77
CA ASP A 14 6.99 -9.14 9.45
C ASP A 14 7.35 -9.70 10.84
N GLU A 15 8.63 -10.02 11.08
CA GLU A 15 9.12 -10.57 12.35
C GLU A 15 9.75 -9.51 13.27
N HIS A 16 9.83 -8.27 12.81
CA HIS A 16 10.48 -7.17 13.51
C HIS A 16 9.46 -6.10 13.93
N PRO A 17 9.79 -5.25 14.92
CA PRO A 17 8.96 -4.10 15.25
C PRO A 17 8.77 -3.19 14.03
N VAL A 18 7.56 -2.64 13.87
CA VAL A 18 7.30 -1.59 12.89
C VAL A 18 8.20 -0.39 13.21
N ARG A 19 8.87 0.14 12.19
CA ARG A 19 9.83 1.23 12.36
C ARG A 19 9.13 2.58 12.23
N LEU A 20 9.50 3.52 13.09
CA LEU A 20 9.04 4.90 13.02
C LEU A 20 10.06 5.75 12.26
N MET A 21 9.57 6.41 11.21
CA MET A 21 10.30 7.40 10.44
C MET A 21 9.77 8.80 10.79
N GLY A 22 10.55 9.57 11.54
CA GLY A 22 10.20 10.94 11.95
C GLY A 22 10.51 11.96 10.85
N ILE A 23 9.55 12.82 10.53
CA ILE A 23 9.70 13.83 9.47
C ILE A 23 10.34 15.11 10.02
N ILE A 24 11.48 15.51 9.47
CA ILE A 24 12.13 16.80 9.77
C ILE A 24 12.17 17.64 8.49
N ASN A 25 11.42 18.73 8.47
CA ASN A 25 11.42 19.67 7.35
C ASN A 25 12.33 20.87 7.67
N LEU A 26 13.32 21.13 6.82
CA LEU A 26 14.19 22.31 6.91
C LEU A 26 13.61 23.50 6.14
N SER A 27 12.66 23.25 5.24
CA SER A 27 12.04 24.25 4.37
C SER A 27 10.89 25.00 5.04
N LYS A 28 10.83 26.33 4.87
CA LYS A 28 9.68 27.15 5.31
C LYS A 28 8.43 26.90 4.45
N GLU A 29 8.62 26.28 3.28
CA GLU A 29 7.63 25.98 2.26
C GLU A 29 6.88 24.64 2.50
N SER A 30 7.21 23.90 3.56
CA SER A 30 6.56 22.61 3.84
C SER A 30 5.04 22.71 4.06
N PHE A 31 4.31 21.66 3.66
CA PHE A 31 2.84 21.58 3.79
C PHE A 31 2.36 21.73 5.25
N TYR A 32 3.15 21.28 6.23
CA TYR A 32 2.87 21.46 7.65
C TYR A 32 3.87 22.43 8.31
N LYS A 33 3.49 23.70 8.42
CA LYS A 33 4.35 24.76 9.02
C LYS A 33 4.84 24.47 10.46
N GLY A 34 4.18 23.55 11.17
CA GLY A 34 4.59 23.16 12.52
C GLY A 34 5.81 22.22 12.58
N SER A 35 6.24 21.66 11.45
CA SER A 35 7.41 20.75 11.36
C SER A 35 8.69 21.43 10.86
N VAL A 36 8.69 22.76 10.67
CA VAL A 36 9.88 23.47 10.17
C VAL A 36 10.85 23.69 11.32
N VAL A 37 12.06 23.15 11.18
CA VAL A 37 13.10 23.21 12.21
C VAL A 37 14.24 24.11 11.74
N SER A 38 14.71 25.01 12.61
CA SER A 38 15.93 25.78 12.37
C SER A 38 17.16 24.94 12.69
N ASN A 39 18.30 25.22 12.03
CA ASN A 39 19.57 24.54 12.31
C ASN A 39 19.94 24.55 13.81
N ASP A 40 19.67 25.66 14.52
CA ASP A 40 19.97 25.80 15.95
C ASP A 40 19.21 24.81 16.85
N SER A 41 18.04 24.33 16.39
CA SER A 41 17.16 23.42 17.13
C SER A 41 17.10 22.03 16.52
N LEU A 42 17.82 21.79 15.43
CA LEU A 42 17.73 20.58 14.62
C LEU A 42 18.10 19.34 15.44
N LEU A 43 19.23 19.41 16.14
CA LEU A 43 19.71 18.31 16.96
C LEU A 43 18.75 17.99 18.11
N ASP A 44 18.21 19.00 18.80
CA ASP A 44 17.25 18.80 19.89
C ASP A 44 15.96 18.14 19.40
N VAL A 45 15.44 18.55 18.23
CA VAL A 45 14.25 17.94 17.62
C VAL A 45 14.52 16.51 17.19
N ALA A 46 15.66 16.25 16.55
CA ALA A 46 16.08 14.92 16.14
C ALA A 46 16.22 13.98 17.35
N GLN A 47 16.93 14.41 18.40
CA GLN A 47 17.09 13.63 19.62
C GLN A 47 15.73 13.36 20.29
N LYS A 48 14.86 14.37 20.35
CA LYS A 48 13.50 14.18 20.88
C LYS A 48 12.72 13.13 20.08
N MET A 49 12.78 13.15 18.74
CA MET A 49 12.11 12.13 17.92
C MET A 49 12.65 10.73 18.20
N ILE A 50 13.96 10.60 18.41
CA ILE A 50 14.61 9.32 18.76
C ILE A 50 14.15 8.85 20.14
N ASP A 51 14.14 9.74 21.14
CA ASP A 51 13.64 9.45 22.49
C ASP A 51 12.16 9.03 22.45
N ASP A 52 11.37 9.65 21.56
CA ASP A 52 9.97 9.31 21.30
C ASP A 52 9.82 8.00 20.49
N GLY A 53 10.90 7.42 19.96
CA GLY A 53 10.96 6.09 19.36
C GLY A 53 11.23 6.04 17.85
N ALA A 54 11.57 7.15 17.20
CA ALA A 54 12.00 7.14 15.80
C ALA A 54 13.32 6.37 15.65
N THR A 55 13.36 5.43 14.72
CA THR A 55 14.59 4.70 14.33
C THR A 55 15.15 5.20 13.00
N ILE A 56 14.36 6.00 12.27
CA ILE A 56 14.74 6.65 11.03
C ILE A 56 14.32 8.11 11.13
N LEU A 57 15.17 9.03 10.72
CA LEU A 57 14.86 10.46 10.58
C LEU A 57 14.88 10.81 9.10
N ASP A 58 13.78 11.36 8.58
CA ASP A 58 13.63 11.71 7.18
C ASP A 58 13.71 13.22 7.00
N ILE A 59 14.80 13.67 6.37
CA ILE A 59 15.18 15.07 6.26
C ILE A 59 14.74 15.60 4.90
N GLY A 60 13.81 16.56 4.92
CA GLY A 60 13.32 17.27 3.73
C GLY A 60 13.84 18.70 3.66
N ALA A 61 14.73 18.99 2.72
CA ALA A 61 15.28 20.34 2.51
C ALA A 61 14.40 21.22 1.59
N ARG A 62 13.45 20.60 0.87
CA ARG A 62 12.39 21.28 0.10
C ARG A 62 11.08 20.51 0.20
N SER A 63 9.98 21.14 -0.24
CA SER A 63 8.75 20.41 -0.49
C SER A 63 8.91 19.58 -1.76
N THR A 64 8.67 18.28 -1.64
CA THR A 64 8.61 17.34 -2.78
C THR A 64 7.19 17.17 -3.33
N TRP A 65 6.22 17.92 -2.78
CA TRP A 65 4.87 17.99 -3.31
C TRP A 65 4.84 18.75 -4.65
N PRO A 66 4.33 18.16 -5.75
CA PRO A 66 4.39 18.75 -7.10
C PRO A 66 3.77 20.15 -7.22
N MET A 67 2.78 20.46 -6.38
CA MET A 67 2.08 21.75 -6.36
C MET A 67 2.73 22.80 -5.44
N ALA A 68 3.90 22.51 -4.87
CA ALA A 68 4.60 23.46 -4.01
C ALA A 68 5.10 24.69 -4.80
N ASN A 69 5.04 25.86 -4.17
CA ASN A 69 5.50 27.11 -4.77
C ASN A 69 6.20 27.97 -3.71
N PRO A 70 7.45 28.41 -3.92
CA PRO A 70 8.32 28.10 -5.07
C PRO A 70 8.91 26.69 -5.04
N ILE A 71 9.21 26.13 -6.22
CA ILE A 71 10.14 24.99 -6.35
C ILE A 71 11.56 25.55 -6.22
N ILE A 72 12.31 24.96 -5.30
CA ILE A 72 13.66 25.40 -4.93
C ILE A 72 14.70 24.75 -5.86
N SER A 73 15.79 25.46 -6.17
CA SER A 73 16.88 24.90 -6.98
C SER A 73 17.67 23.85 -6.20
N GLU A 74 18.32 22.95 -6.95
CA GLU A 74 19.24 21.95 -6.43
C GLU A 74 20.33 22.54 -5.51
N GLU A 75 20.94 23.67 -5.91
CA GLU A 75 21.97 24.36 -5.12
C GLU A 75 21.43 24.84 -3.77
N GLU A 76 20.22 25.41 -3.75
CA GLU A 76 19.60 25.88 -2.52
C GLU A 76 19.14 24.71 -1.63
N GLU A 77 18.72 23.59 -2.22
CA GLU A 77 18.44 22.35 -1.47
C GLU A 77 19.71 21.81 -0.80
N LEU A 78 20.83 21.76 -1.51
CA LEU A 78 22.13 21.37 -0.96
C LEU A 78 22.59 22.30 0.17
N ASN A 79 22.46 23.62 -0.01
CA ASN A 79 22.84 24.60 1.00
C ASN A 79 22.09 24.43 2.33
N ARG A 80 20.89 23.85 2.29
CA ARG A 80 20.10 23.51 3.48
C ARG A 80 20.41 22.10 3.99
N MET A 81 20.52 21.14 3.08
CA MET A 81 20.68 19.73 3.40
C MET A 81 22.04 19.41 4.04
N ILE A 82 23.14 19.85 3.42
CA ILE A 82 24.49 19.44 3.84
C ILE A 82 24.81 19.87 5.29
N PRO A 83 24.57 21.13 5.71
CA PRO A 83 24.82 21.51 7.10
C PRO A 83 23.96 20.73 8.11
N ALA A 84 22.73 20.37 7.72
CA ALA A 84 21.86 19.56 8.57
C ALA A 84 22.38 18.12 8.71
N LEU A 85 22.82 17.51 7.62
CA LEU A 85 23.42 16.17 7.64
C LEU A 85 24.72 16.16 8.44
N GLU A 86 25.62 17.12 8.25
CA GLU A 86 26.87 17.22 9.02
C GLU A 86 26.61 17.38 10.53
N LEU A 87 25.56 18.11 10.91
CA LEU A 87 25.18 18.28 12.31
C LEU A 87 24.58 17.00 12.90
N LEU A 88 23.75 16.28 12.15
CA LEU A 88 23.10 15.06 12.62
C LEU A 88 24.06 13.86 12.63
N ASN A 89 24.92 13.78 11.61
CA ASN A 89 25.90 12.72 11.47
C ASN A 89 26.79 12.64 12.71
N GLU A 90 27.02 11.42 13.21
CA GLU A 90 27.70 11.09 14.47
C GLU A 90 27.03 11.60 15.78
N ASN A 91 26.03 12.48 15.72
CA ASN A 91 25.36 13.04 16.89
C ASN A 91 24.00 12.39 17.20
N VAL A 92 23.50 11.51 16.32
CA VAL A 92 22.23 10.79 16.50
C VAL A 92 22.40 9.28 16.30
N ASP A 93 21.64 8.49 17.06
CA ASP A 93 21.58 7.02 16.96
C ASP A 93 20.32 6.58 16.19
N ALA A 94 20.23 7.02 14.93
CA ALA A 94 19.14 6.69 14.01
C ALA A 94 19.64 6.75 12.57
N LEU A 95 18.99 5.98 11.67
CA LEU A 95 19.28 6.09 10.25
C LEU A 95 18.78 7.42 9.70
N ILE A 96 19.56 8.03 8.80
CA ILE A 96 19.22 9.29 8.17
C ILE A 96 18.74 9.04 6.74
N SER A 97 17.47 9.34 6.49
CA SER A 97 16.84 9.34 5.17
C SER A 97 16.82 10.77 4.62
N VAL A 98 17.04 10.93 3.31
CA VAL A 98 16.93 12.23 2.62
C VAL A 98 15.80 12.23 1.60
N ASP A 99 14.82 13.11 1.80
CA ASP A 99 13.64 13.29 0.92
C ASP A 99 14.01 14.25 -0.23
N THR A 100 14.36 13.67 -1.39
CA THR A 100 14.76 14.43 -2.58
C THR A 100 14.48 13.68 -3.89
N VAL A 101 14.37 14.44 -4.98
CA VAL A 101 14.19 13.94 -6.36
C VAL A 101 15.38 14.30 -7.26
N TYR A 102 16.38 15.01 -6.72
CA TYR A 102 17.58 15.38 -7.47
C TYR A 102 18.71 14.39 -7.15
N ALA A 103 19.21 13.73 -8.19
CA ALA A 103 20.25 12.71 -8.06
C ALA A 103 21.53 13.25 -7.42
N SER A 104 21.91 14.49 -7.75
CA SER A 104 23.05 15.20 -7.19
C SER A 104 22.88 15.54 -5.70
N VAL A 105 21.67 15.94 -5.27
CA VAL A 105 21.36 16.14 -3.85
C VAL A 105 21.48 14.82 -3.10
N ALA A 106 20.92 13.72 -3.62
CA ALA A 106 21.07 12.40 -3.05
C ALA A 106 22.56 12.00 -2.97
N LYS A 107 23.32 12.16 -4.05
CA LYS A 107 24.75 11.82 -4.12
C LYS A 107 25.59 12.58 -3.09
N GLU A 108 25.42 13.89 -3.00
CA GLU A 108 26.14 14.68 -1.99
C GLU A 108 25.65 14.34 -0.58
N SER A 109 24.37 14.08 -0.38
CA SER A 109 23.83 13.70 0.94
C SER A 109 24.43 12.39 1.45
N LEU A 110 24.53 11.37 0.59
CA LEU A 110 25.16 10.08 0.92
C LEU A 110 26.63 10.25 1.31
N LYS A 111 27.37 11.20 0.71
CA LYS A 111 28.75 11.52 1.12
C LYS A 111 28.84 12.15 2.51
N HIS A 112 27.78 12.81 2.97
CA HIS A 112 27.75 13.55 4.24
C HIS A 112 26.94 12.83 5.33
N GLY A 113 26.74 11.51 5.18
CA GLY A 113 26.18 10.66 6.25
C GLY A 113 24.70 10.31 6.12
N ALA A 114 24.07 10.55 4.97
CA ALA A 114 22.76 9.94 4.71
C ALA A 114 22.90 8.43 4.47
N ASP A 115 21.94 7.65 4.97
CA ASP A 115 21.87 6.20 4.83
C ASP A 115 20.87 5.76 3.75
N ILE A 116 19.76 6.50 3.62
CA ILE A 116 18.61 6.13 2.78
C ILE A 116 18.26 7.30 1.84
N VAL A 117 17.96 6.99 0.59
CA VAL A 117 17.37 7.95 -0.35
C VAL A 117 15.86 7.77 -0.37
N ASN A 118 15.09 8.82 -0.10
CA ASN A 118 13.64 8.82 -0.24
C ASN A 118 13.23 9.64 -1.47
N ASP A 119 12.97 8.93 -2.58
CA ASP A 119 12.58 9.54 -3.84
C ASP A 119 11.08 9.37 -4.10
N VAL A 120 10.32 10.43 -3.81
CA VAL A 120 8.88 10.47 -4.04
C VAL A 120 8.50 10.40 -5.51
N SER A 121 9.44 10.55 -6.44
CA SER A 121 9.18 10.35 -7.87
C SER A 121 9.34 8.90 -8.32
N GLY A 122 9.77 7.98 -7.44
CA GLY A 122 10.03 6.61 -7.84
C GLY A 122 11.04 6.51 -8.98
N PHE A 123 12.06 7.40 -8.99
CA PHE A 123 13.08 7.55 -10.02
C PHE A 123 12.61 8.09 -11.38
N THR A 124 11.38 8.61 -11.50
CA THR A 124 10.87 9.09 -12.79
C THR A 124 11.30 10.52 -13.11
N THR A 125 11.51 11.37 -12.09
CA THR A 125 11.85 12.78 -12.30
C THR A 125 13.31 12.98 -12.70
N ASN A 126 14.24 12.22 -12.13
CA ASN A 126 15.67 12.31 -12.44
C ASN A 126 16.24 10.90 -12.70
N PRO A 127 16.46 10.51 -13.97
CA PRO A 127 16.97 9.18 -14.32
C PRO A 127 18.33 8.82 -13.71
N GLU A 128 19.17 9.82 -13.39
CA GLU A 128 20.48 9.60 -12.76
C GLU A 128 20.36 9.12 -11.31
N MET A 129 19.17 9.25 -10.68
CA MET A 129 18.95 8.80 -9.30
C MET A 129 19.20 7.29 -9.15
N MET A 130 18.79 6.49 -10.14
CA MET A 130 19.05 5.04 -10.14
C MET A 130 20.56 4.74 -10.19
N ASP A 131 21.32 5.53 -10.95
CA ASP A 131 22.76 5.34 -11.07
C ASP A 131 23.45 5.68 -9.74
N VAL A 132 22.97 6.70 -9.02
CA VAL A 132 23.44 7.04 -7.66
C VAL A 132 23.12 5.94 -6.65
N VAL A 133 21.88 5.46 -6.61
CA VAL A 133 21.46 4.38 -5.70
C VAL A 133 22.25 3.10 -5.97
N ALA A 134 22.51 2.76 -7.24
CA ALA A 134 23.33 1.60 -7.61
C ALA A 134 24.82 1.80 -7.26
N GLU A 135 25.37 3.00 -7.48
CA GLU A 135 26.78 3.32 -7.18
C GLU A 135 27.07 3.21 -5.67
N TYR A 136 26.16 3.69 -4.83
CA TYR A 136 26.31 3.70 -3.37
C TYR A 136 25.75 2.45 -2.68
N ASP A 137 25.03 1.58 -3.40
CA ASP A 137 24.38 0.37 -2.87
C ASP A 137 23.50 0.65 -1.64
N CYS A 138 22.87 1.83 -1.62
CA CYS A 138 22.07 2.32 -0.50
C CYS A 138 20.60 1.88 -0.62
N PRO A 139 19.88 1.70 0.50
CA PRO A 139 18.43 1.55 0.48
C PRO A 139 17.74 2.78 -0.11
N ALA A 140 16.59 2.55 -0.74
CA ALA A 140 15.79 3.62 -1.31
C ALA A 140 14.29 3.43 -1.03
N VAL A 141 13.63 4.49 -0.55
CA VAL A 141 12.17 4.58 -0.57
C VAL A 141 11.76 5.06 -1.96
N VAL A 142 10.88 4.29 -2.60
CA VAL A 142 10.32 4.60 -3.91
C VAL A 142 8.80 4.69 -3.80
N MET A 143 8.26 5.84 -4.20
CA MET A 143 6.83 6.09 -4.18
C MET A 143 6.21 5.80 -5.55
N ALA A 144 5.02 5.20 -5.57
CA ALA A 144 4.25 4.95 -6.79
C ALA A 144 4.08 6.24 -7.61
N SER A 145 4.65 6.27 -8.82
CA SER A 145 4.75 7.41 -9.74
C SER A 145 5.01 6.95 -11.17
N GLU A 146 4.51 7.68 -12.17
CA GLU A 146 4.78 7.43 -13.60
C GLU A 146 5.34 8.68 -14.29
N GLU A 147 4.57 9.76 -14.42
CA GLU A 147 5.02 11.03 -15.02
C GLU A 147 5.27 12.11 -13.98
N VAL A 148 4.39 12.20 -12.98
CA VAL A 148 4.46 13.16 -11.87
C VAL A 148 4.43 12.39 -10.55
N PRO A 149 5.17 12.81 -9.51
CA PRO A 149 5.13 12.14 -8.21
C PRO A 149 3.70 11.90 -7.70
N GLY A 150 3.34 10.64 -7.46
CA GLY A 150 2.04 10.24 -6.92
C GLY A 150 0.85 10.35 -7.87
N ASP A 151 1.09 10.41 -9.18
CA ASP A 151 0.05 10.44 -10.20
C ASP A 151 -0.79 9.16 -10.41
N PRO A 152 -0.40 7.93 -9.97
CA PRO A 152 -1.27 6.78 -10.13
C PRO A 152 -2.54 6.92 -9.27
N ILE A 153 -3.70 6.67 -9.89
CA ILE A 153 -5.01 6.77 -9.24
C ILE A 153 -5.59 5.38 -9.01
N GLY A 154 -5.84 5.08 -7.73
CA GLY A 154 -6.39 3.81 -7.29
C GLY A 154 -5.35 2.69 -7.20
N MET A 155 -5.76 1.59 -6.56
CA MET A 155 -4.83 0.54 -6.15
C MET A 155 -4.18 -0.18 -7.35
N ASP A 156 -4.93 -0.40 -8.43
CA ASP A 156 -4.42 -1.08 -9.63
C ASP A 156 -3.28 -0.31 -10.31
N GLU A 157 -3.43 1.00 -10.49
CA GLU A 157 -2.38 1.85 -11.09
C GLU A 157 -1.17 1.96 -10.18
N ILE A 158 -1.38 2.06 -8.86
CA ILE A 158 -0.29 2.06 -7.86
C ILE A 158 0.53 0.77 -7.96
N MET A 159 -0.13 -0.39 -8.01
CA MET A 159 0.53 -1.69 -8.13
C MET A 159 1.31 -1.80 -9.45
N GLN A 160 0.72 -1.33 -10.55
CA GLN A 160 1.36 -1.34 -11.88
C GLN A 160 2.61 -0.46 -11.89
N SER A 161 2.54 0.74 -11.29
CA SER A 161 3.65 1.67 -11.16
C SER A 161 4.79 1.09 -10.32
N LEU A 162 4.50 0.56 -9.14
CA LEU A 162 5.52 -0.05 -8.28
C LEU A 162 6.19 -1.24 -8.96
N ALA A 163 5.43 -2.09 -9.65
CA ALA A 163 5.99 -3.20 -10.42
C ALA A 163 6.95 -2.71 -11.53
N ASN A 164 6.59 -1.63 -12.23
CA ASN A 164 7.43 -1.00 -13.25
C ASN A 164 8.72 -0.43 -12.63
N ILE A 165 8.62 0.28 -11.50
CA ILE A 165 9.76 0.84 -10.76
C ILE A 165 10.73 -0.27 -10.36
N ILE A 166 10.24 -1.34 -9.74
CA ILE A 166 11.06 -2.50 -9.32
C ILE A 166 11.76 -3.11 -10.53
N SER A 167 11.05 -3.33 -11.64
CA SER A 167 11.64 -3.91 -12.85
C SER A 167 12.71 -3.02 -13.47
N LYS A 168 12.53 -1.70 -13.47
CA LYS A 168 13.53 -0.75 -13.99
C LYS A 168 14.76 -0.72 -13.08
N ALA A 169 14.57 -0.70 -11.76
CA ALA A 169 15.65 -0.75 -10.78
C ALA A 169 16.50 -2.03 -10.91
N ASP A 170 15.86 -3.20 -11.05
CA ASP A 170 16.55 -4.48 -11.29
C ASP A 170 17.39 -4.42 -12.58
N SER A 171 16.84 -3.85 -13.66
CA SER A 171 17.56 -3.70 -14.94
C SER A 171 18.79 -2.79 -14.87
N LYS A 172 18.83 -1.89 -13.88
CA LYS A 172 19.95 -1.00 -13.56
C LYS A 172 20.96 -1.61 -12.58
N GLY A 173 20.71 -2.84 -12.10
CA GLY A 173 21.58 -3.55 -11.16
C GLY A 173 21.41 -3.13 -9.70
N ILE A 174 20.33 -2.43 -9.37
CA ILE A 174 19.98 -2.13 -7.97
C ILE A 174 19.53 -3.42 -7.30
N ASP A 175 20.05 -3.72 -6.11
CA ASP A 175 19.51 -4.79 -5.27
C ASP A 175 18.10 -4.42 -4.82
N THR A 176 17.10 -4.94 -5.54
CA THR A 176 15.71 -4.60 -5.28
C THR A 176 15.23 -5.02 -3.89
N SER A 177 15.94 -5.91 -3.17
CA SER A 177 15.60 -6.27 -1.78
C SER A 177 15.74 -5.09 -0.81
N LYS A 178 16.52 -4.07 -1.17
CA LYS A 178 16.73 -2.83 -0.41
C LYS A 178 15.73 -1.71 -0.75
N LEU A 179 14.81 -1.95 -1.68
CA LEU A 179 13.74 -0.99 -1.99
C LEU A 179 12.63 -1.06 -0.94
N ILE A 180 12.20 0.10 -0.47
CA ILE A 180 11.05 0.31 0.40
C ILE A 180 9.94 0.94 -0.46
N LEU A 181 8.74 0.36 -0.47
CA LEU A 181 7.66 0.82 -1.34
C LEU A 181 6.69 1.74 -0.59
N ASP A 182 6.38 2.89 -1.16
CA ASP A 182 5.34 3.83 -0.70
C ASP A 182 4.20 3.89 -1.75
N PRO A 183 2.94 3.61 -1.38
CA PRO A 183 1.82 3.65 -2.31
C PRO A 183 1.28 5.07 -2.61
N ALA A 184 1.97 6.13 -2.19
CA ALA A 184 1.61 7.52 -2.49
C ALA A 184 0.26 7.96 -1.91
N VAL A 185 -0.04 7.64 -0.64
CA VAL A 185 -1.26 8.14 0.01
C VAL A 185 -1.22 9.67 0.14
N GLY A 186 -2.30 10.32 -0.27
CA GLY A 186 -2.52 11.75 -0.24
C GLY A 186 -2.82 12.36 -1.60
N LYS A 187 -3.23 13.64 -1.57
CA LYS A 187 -3.52 14.42 -2.78
C LYS A 187 -2.24 14.95 -3.45
N TRP A 188 -1.65 14.13 -4.31
CA TRP A 188 -0.43 14.46 -5.06
C TRP A 188 -0.72 15.21 -6.37
N ILE A 189 -1.82 14.86 -7.03
CA ILE A 189 -2.36 15.53 -8.23
C ILE A 189 -3.81 16.00 -7.97
N PRO A 190 -4.28 17.07 -8.65
CA PRO A 190 -5.65 17.60 -8.46
C PRO A 190 -6.77 16.57 -8.64
N GLU A 191 -6.58 15.63 -9.58
CA GLU A 191 -7.52 14.61 -10.03
C GLU A 191 -7.71 13.47 -9.03
N LYS A 192 -6.77 13.26 -8.12
CA LYS A 192 -6.84 12.19 -7.11
C LYS A 192 -7.80 12.58 -5.99
N ASP A 193 -8.99 11.98 -6.01
CA ASP A 193 -10.00 12.12 -4.97
C ASP A 193 -9.69 11.30 -3.70
N PRO A 194 -10.20 11.71 -2.53
CA PRO A 194 -9.96 11.01 -1.26
C PRO A 194 -10.36 9.53 -1.25
N ILE A 195 -11.35 9.12 -2.06
CA ILE A 195 -11.81 7.73 -2.13
C ILE A 195 -10.68 6.77 -2.51
N PHE A 196 -9.75 7.21 -3.37
CA PHE A 196 -8.60 6.39 -3.78
C PHE A 196 -7.55 6.27 -2.67
N ASP A 197 -7.45 7.26 -1.78
CA ASP A 197 -6.63 7.14 -0.56
C ASP A 197 -7.27 6.15 0.42
N PHE A 198 -8.61 6.12 0.53
CA PHE A 198 -9.31 5.12 1.36
C PHE A 198 -9.17 3.71 0.80
N GLU A 199 -9.31 3.56 -0.52
CA GLU A 199 -9.03 2.31 -1.22
C GLU A 199 -7.61 1.83 -0.95
N THR A 200 -6.61 2.71 -1.09
CA THR A 200 -5.20 2.36 -0.85
C THR A 200 -4.95 1.93 0.60
N ILE A 201 -5.59 2.59 1.58
CA ILE A 201 -5.48 2.22 3.01
C ILE A 201 -6.16 0.88 3.29
N ASP A 202 -7.34 0.66 2.70
CA ASP A 202 -8.12 -0.56 2.90
C ASP A 202 -7.49 -1.76 2.19
N GLN A 203 -6.86 -1.57 1.02
CA GLN A 203 -6.19 -2.62 0.27
C GLN A 203 -4.67 -2.65 0.51
N PHE A 204 -4.16 -2.03 1.58
CA PHE A 204 -2.73 -1.90 1.82
C PHE A 204 -1.99 -3.25 1.86
N GLU A 205 -2.67 -4.34 2.25
CA GLU A 205 -2.12 -5.70 2.23
C GLU A 205 -1.74 -6.21 0.83
N SER A 206 -2.35 -5.70 -0.24
CA SER A 206 -2.09 -6.11 -1.62
C SER A 206 -0.65 -5.80 -2.04
N LEU A 207 -0.05 -4.73 -1.50
CA LEU A 207 1.35 -4.36 -1.72
C LEU A 207 2.34 -5.45 -1.27
N ARG A 208 1.91 -6.36 -0.38
CA ARG A 208 2.78 -7.42 0.17
C ARG A 208 3.19 -8.45 -0.87
N VAL A 209 2.51 -8.53 -2.01
CA VAL A 209 2.90 -9.41 -3.13
C VAL A 209 4.25 -9.03 -3.75
N PHE A 210 4.77 -7.83 -3.49
CA PHE A 210 6.12 -7.44 -3.92
C PHE A 210 7.22 -8.05 -3.04
N GLY A 211 6.90 -8.49 -1.81
CA GLY A 211 7.89 -9.07 -0.90
C GLY A 211 8.99 -8.06 -0.54
N ARG A 212 8.62 -6.80 -0.35
CA ARG A 212 9.50 -5.69 0.03
C ARG A 212 8.94 -4.95 1.26
N PRO A 213 9.78 -4.24 2.03
CA PRO A 213 9.32 -3.32 3.05
C PRO A 213 8.29 -2.33 2.50
N LEU A 214 7.31 -2.00 3.33
CA LEU A 214 6.20 -1.13 2.98
C LEU A 214 6.21 0.07 3.92
N LEU A 215 6.27 1.27 3.35
CA LEU A 215 6.20 2.52 4.07
C LEU A 215 4.79 3.10 3.98
N ALA A 216 4.25 3.51 5.11
CA ALA A 216 2.97 4.18 5.19
C ALA A 216 3.14 5.63 5.63
N ALA A 217 2.83 6.57 4.74
CA ALA A 217 2.86 8.01 4.99
C ALA A 217 1.43 8.60 5.04
N VAL A 218 0.68 8.31 6.12
CA VAL A 218 -0.73 8.75 6.26
C VAL A 218 -0.91 9.97 7.19
N SER A 219 0.18 10.44 7.81
CA SER A 219 0.14 11.51 8.83
C SER A 219 -0.37 12.84 8.27
N ARG A 220 -1.46 13.36 8.86
CA ARG A 220 -2.07 14.68 8.61
C ARG A 220 -2.54 14.92 7.16
N LYS A 221 -2.68 13.86 6.35
CA LYS A 221 -3.04 13.91 4.93
C LYS A 221 -4.45 14.47 4.66
N SER A 222 -4.69 14.84 3.40
CA SER A 222 -5.94 15.45 2.93
C SER A 222 -7.15 14.51 2.97
N CYS A 223 -6.96 13.20 2.83
CA CYS A 223 -8.07 12.24 2.96
C CYS A 223 -8.72 12.28 4.37
N ILE A 224 -7.93 12.58 5.41
CA ILE A 224 -8.46 12.77 6.77
C ILE A 224 -9.28 14.07 6.89
N ASP A 225 -8.89 15.11 6.14
CA ASP A 225 -9.65 16.36 6.03
C ASP A 225 -11.03 16.13 5.42
N ALA A 226 -11.09 15.31 4.37
CA ALA A 226 -12.33 15.03 3.66
C ALA A 226 -13.40 14.43 4.58
N VAL A 227 -12.99 13.73 5.64
CA VAL A 227 -13.85 13.09 6.64
C VAL A 227 -14.11 14.00 7.84
N LEU A 228 -13.06 14.64 8.38
CA LEU A 228 -13.15 15.37 9.64
C LEU A 228 -13.40 16.87 9.49
N HIS A 229 -13.21 17.42 8.29
CA HIS A 229 -13.25 18.85 7.97
C HIS A 229 -12.38 19.67 8.94
N LYS A 230 -11.14 19.21 9.16
CA LYS A 230 -10.22 19.76 10.14
C LYS A 230 -8.93 20.21 9.47
N PRO A 231 -8.33 21.34 9.88
CA PRO A 231 -7.02 21.74 9.38
C PRO A 231 -5.94 20.72 9.79
N ALA A 232 -4.84 20.66 9.06
CA ALA A 232 -3.76 19.67 9.27
C ALA A 232 -3.28 19.56 10.74
N LYS A 233 -3.29 20.67 11.50
CA LYS A 233 -2.93 20.73 12.92
C LYS A 233 -3.83 19.88 13.83
N GLU A 234 -5.08 19.65 13.44
CA GLU A 234 -6.10 18.99 14.25
C GLU A 234 -6.42 17.56 13.76
N ARG A 235 -5.61 17.03 12.84
CA ARG A 235 -5.80 15.70 12.23
C ARG A 235 -5.11 14.56 12.97
N LEU A 236 -4.55 14.80 14.17
CA LEU A 236 -3.79 13.79 14.92
C LEU A 236 -4.58 12.49 15.07
N TYR A 237 -5.78 12.54 15.66
CA TYR A 237 -6.57 11.32 15.89
C TYR A 237 -6.96 10.57 14.61
N GLY A 238 -7.28 11.30 13.53
CA GLY A 238 -7.53 10.66 12.22
C GLY A 238 -6.27 10.01 11.64
N SER A 239 -5.10 10.62 11.87
CA SER A 239 -3.80 10.08 11.46
C SER A 239 -3.49 8.80 12.22
N LEU A 240 -3.66 8.82 13.54
CA LEU A 240 -3.46 7.65 14.41
C LEU A 240 -4.40 6.50 14.04
N ALA A 241 -5.67 6.79 13.71
CA ALA A 241 -6.63 5.78 13.25
C ALA A 241 -6.19 5.14 11.91
N ALA A 242 -5.81 5.96 10.93
CA ALA A 242 -5.30 5.45 9.64
C ALA A 242 -4.01 4.65 9.82
N THR A 243 -3.09 5.11 10.68
CA THR A 243 -1.86 4.40 11.02
C THR A 243 -2.13 3.01 11.61
N ALA A 244 -3.09 2.89 12.54
CA ALA A 244 -3.43 1.59 13.11
C ALA A 244 -3.90 0.59 12.04
N ILE A 245 -4.70 1.05 11.07
CA ILE A 245 -5.22 0.23 9.97
C ILE A 245 -4.08 -0.24 9.07
N VAL A 246 -3.24 0.66 8.55
CA VAL A 246 -2.15 0.28 7.63
C VAL A 246 -1.12 -0.63 8.30
N ILE A 247 -0.86 -0.48 9.61
CA ILE A 247 -0.02 -1.42 10.37
C ILE A 247 -0.67 -2.80 10.41
N HIS A 248 -1.97 -2.86 10.72
CA HIS A 248 -2.71 -4.11 10.75
C HIS A 248 -2.72 -4.81 9.37
N LYS A 249 -2.78 -4.03 8.28
CA LYS A 249 -2.78 -4.54 6.90
C LYS A 249 -1.39 -4.92 6.37
N GLY A 250 -0.29 -4.36 6.90
CA GLY A 250 1.03 -4.80 6.45
C GLY A 250 2.20 -3.84 6.57
N ALA A 251 1.99 -2.58 6.98
CA ALA A 251 3.05 -1.58 7.00
C ALA A 251 4.24 -2.01 7.87
N HIS A 252 5.45 -1.78 7.39
CA HIS A 252 6.71 -2.10 8.07
C HIS A 252 7.39 -0.84 8.60
N ILE A 253 7.15 0.30 7.95
CA ILE A 253 7.66 1.62 8.31
C ILE A 253 6.49 2.60 8.31
N VAL A 254 6.39 3.45 9.33
CA VAL A 254 5.39 4.53 9.40
C VAL A 254 6.10 5.87 9.41
N ARG A 255 5.82 6.69 8.40
CA ARG A 255 6.35 8.06 8.27
C ARG A 255 5.37 9.05 8.91
N THR A 256 5.81 9.78 9.94
CA THR A 256 4.92 10.60 10.78
C THR A 256 5.56 11.90 11.29
N HIS A 257 4.71 12.90 11.54
CA HIS A 257 5.09 14.13 12.23
C HIS A 257 5.03 13.99 13.76
N ASP A 258 4.21 13.06 14.27
CA ASP A 258 3.81 12.97 15.67
C ASP A 258 4.35 11.65 16.28
N VAL A 259 5.68 11.57 16.47
CA VAL A 259 6.38 10.32 16.77
C VAL A 259 5.90 9.68 18.08
N ALA A 260 5.82 10.47 19.15
CA ALA A 260 5.42 9.98 20.46
C ALA A 260 4.04 9.32 20.44
N GLU A 261 3.04 10.00 19.90
CA GLU A 261 1.68 9.47 19.82
C GLU A 261 1.56 8.32 18.83
N THR A 262 2.35 8.34 17.75
CA THR A 262 2.36 7.25 16.77
C THR A 262 2.98 5.98 17.36
N LYS A 263 3.95 6.09 18.28
CA LYS A 263 4.56 4.94 18.95
C LYS A 263 3.55 4.09 19.71
N ASP A 264 2.68 4.72 20.51
CA ASP A 264 1.65 4.00 21.26
C ASP A 264 0.72 3.21 20.31
N VAL A 265 0.36 3.82 19.17
CA VAL A 265 -0.44 3.16 18.14
C VAL A 265 0.31 1.99 17.51
N VAL A 266 1.60 2.18 17.20
CA VAL A 266 2.45 1.14 16.64
C VAL A 266 2.50 -0.07 17.56
N GLU A 267 2.73 0.13 18.85
CA GLU A 267 2.84 -0.96 19.82
C GLU A 267 1.55 -1.79 19.90
N VAL A 268 0.39 -1.13 19.97
CA VAL A 268 -0.91 -1.80 20.04
C VAL A 268 -1.27 -2.47 18.71
N ALA A 269 -1.15 -1.76 17.59
CA ALA A 269 -1.52 -2.28 16.27
C ALA A 269 -0.61 -3.44 15.83
N ALA A 270 0.70 -3.37 16.12
CA ALA A 270 1.63 -4.46 15.85
C ALA A 270 1.33 -5.69 16.71
N ALA A 271 0.93 -5.51 17.97
CA ALA A 271 0.49 -6.62 18.83
C ALA A 271 -0.80 -7.30 18.32
N MET A 272 -1.68 -6.55 17.64
CA MET A 272 -2.90 -7.07 17.03
C MET A 272 -2.68 -7.69 15.65
N ARG A 273 -1.61 -7.32 14.93
CA ARG A 273 -1.32 -7.81 13.58
C ARG A 273 -1.12 -9.33 13.60
N ARG A 274 -1.88 -10.03 12.76
CA ARG A 274 -1.74 -11.47 12.59
C ARG A 274 -0.41 -11.76 11.87
N ARG A 275 0.40 -12.65 12.44
CA ARG A 275 1.60 -13.16 11.76
C ARG A 275 1.22 -14.04 10.58
N GLN A 276 1.97 -13.95 9.50
CA GLN A 276 1.81 -14.82 8.35
C GLN A 276 2.08 -16.27 8.75
N PRO A 277 1.18 -17.21 8.40
CA PRO A 277 1.46 -18.63 8.54
C PRO A 277 2.55 -19.04 7.55
N VAL A 278 3.75 -19.35 8.05
CA VAL A 278 4.87 -19.86 7.28
C VAL A 278 5.50 -21.06 8.00
N VAL A 279 5.91 -22.07 7.25
CA VAL A 279 6.66 -23.23 7.74
C VAL A 279 7.92 -23.38 6.88
N LYS A 280 9.09 -23.48 7.52
CA LYS A 280 10.39 -23.63 6.87
C LYS A 280 11.07 -24.93 7.32
N GLU A 281 11.56 -25.72 6.37
CA GLU A 281 12.36 -26.93 6.63
C GLU A 281 13.43 -27.10 5.54
N GLY A 282 14.70 -26.98 5.91
CA GLY A 282 15.80 -26.96 4.94
C GLY A 282 15.67 -25.77 3.97
N ASP A 283 15.71 -26.06 2.66
CA ASP A 283 15.52 -25.07 1.59
C ASP A 283 14.04 -24.86 1.21
N PHE A 284 13.11 -25.52 1.91
CA PHE A 284 11.68 -25.45 1.60
C PHE A 284 10.97 -24.44 2.50
N GLU A 285 10.09 -23.64 1.88
CA GLU A 285 9.20 -22.72 2.56
C GLU A 285 7.76 -22.93 2.04
N VAL A 286 6.80 -23.02 2.95
CA VAL A 286 5.37 -23.07 2.65
C VAL A 286 4.67 -21.95 3.40
N SER A 287 3.98 -21.07 2.68
CA SER A 287 3.23 -19.94 3.25
C SER A 287 1.81 -19.85 2.68
N ILE A 288 0.90 -19.26 3.45
CA ILE A 288 -0.41 -18.84 2.92
C ILE A 288 -0.26 -17.44 2.31
N SER A 289 -0.70 -17.29 1.06
CA SER A 289 -0.84 -15.98 0.42
C SER A 289 -2.30 -15.54 0.52
N ASP A 290 -2.55 -14.51 1.33
CA ASP A 290 -3.87 -13.90 1.48
C ASP A 290 -4.17 -13.02 0.25
N ILE A 291 -4.72 -13.63 -0.81
CA ILE A 291 -5.09 -12.92 -2.05
C ILE A 291 -6.54 -12.47 -1.95
N THR A 292 -6.74 -11.16 -1.86
CA THR A 292 -8.06 -10.52 -1.79
C THR A 292 -8.50 -9.98 -3.15
N HIS A 293 -7.56 -9.53 -3.97
CA HIS A 293 -7.81 -9.02 -5.33
C HIS A 293 -7.19 -9.94 -6.40
N PRO A 294 -7.85 -10.19 -7.55
CA PRO A 294 -7.29 -11.03 -8.60
C PRO A 294 -5.93 -10.53 -9.12
N ASP A 295 -5.77 -9.22 -9.29
CA ASP A 295 -4.53 -8.65 -9.80
C ASP A 295 -3.32 -8.93 -8.90
N ASP A 296 -3.51 -9.04 -7.58
CA ASP A 296 -2.47 -9.47 -6.64
C ASP A 296 -1.91 -10.85 -6.98
N ALA A 297 -2.79 -11.79 -7.36
CA ALA A 297 -2.37 -13.11 -7.83
C ALA A 297 -1.62 -13.02 -9.16
N GLU A 298 -2.01 -12.12 -10.06
CA GLU A 298 -1.27 -11.90 -11.30
C GLU A 298 0.16 -11.41 -11.00
N TYR A 299 0.32 -10.41 -10.12
CA TYR A 299 1.62 -9.90 -9.69
C TYR A 299 2.48 -10.99 -9.04
N LEU A 300 1.90 -11.77 -8.12
CA LEU A 300 2.60 -12.88 -7.48
C LEU A 300 3.05 -13.94 -8.49
N MET A 301 2.21 -14.30 -9.46
CA MET A 301 2.60 -15.25 -10.51
C MET A 301 3.72 -14.69 -11.40
N ARG A 302 3.67 -13.40 -11.74
CA ARG A 302 4.72 -12.74 -12.53
C ARG A 302 6.05 -12.70 -11.80
N SER A 303 6.08 -12.49 -10.48
CA SER A 303 7.32 -12.54 -9.69
C SER A 303 7.93 -13.95 -9.67
N MET A 304 7.10 -14.99 -9.79
CA MET A 304 7.53 -16.38 -10.02
C MET A 304 7.91 -16.70 -11.48
N LYS A 305 7.97 -15.69 -12.36
CA LYS A 305 8.30 -15.81 -13.79
C LYS A 305 7.26 -16.59 -14.61
N VAL A 306 6.01 -16.64 -14.17
CA VAL A 306 4.90 -17.13 -14.99
C VAL A 306 4.66 -16.15 -16.15
N THR A 307 4.31 -16.67 -17.33
CA THR A 307 4.03 -15.82 -18.50
C THR A 307 2.86 -14.88 -18.22
N GLY A 308 2.89 -13.66 -18.77
CA GLY A 308 1.79 -12.71 -18.58
C GLY A 308 0.44 -13.25 -19.05
N SER A 309 0.40 -14.04 -20.13
CA SER A 309 -0.82 -14.71 -20.58
C SER A 309 -1.31 -15.78 -19.61
N GLY A 310 -0.38 -16.57 -19.03
CA GLY A 310 -0.71 -17.58 -18.02
C GLY A 310 -1.29 -16.94 -16.76
N ALA A 311 -0.64 -15.90 -16.26
CA ALA A 311 -1.06 -15.19 -15.05
C ALA A 311 -2.46 -14.55 -15.22
N LYS A 312 -2.71 -13.84 -16.34
CA LYS A 312 -4.04 -13.27 -16.66
C LYS A 312 -5.16 -14.30 -16.71
N VAL A 313 -4.91 -15.48 -17.27
CA VAL A 313 -5.92 -16.55 -17.35
C VAL A 313 -6.20 -17.19 -15.98
N MET A 314 -5.23 -17.14 -15.06
CA MET A 314 -5.35 -17.78 -13.75
C MET A 314 -5.87 -16.86 -12.65
N LYS A 315 -5.72 -15.54 -12.78
CA LYS A 315 -6.04 -14.59 -11.70
C LYS A 315 -7.48 -14.72 -11.18
N ASN A 316 -8.48 -14.87 -12.04
CA ASN A 316 -9.89 -15.02 -11.62
C ASN A 316 -10.20 -16.38 -10.97
N LYS A 317 -9.21 -17.27 -10.82
CA LYS A 317 -9.33 -18.55 -10.10
C LYS A 317 -8.81 -18.49 -8.67
N THR A 318 -8.16 -17.40 -8.25
CA THR A 318 -7.51 -17.33 -6.94
C THR A 318 -8.39 -16.72 -5.85
N VAL A 319 -9.34 -15.86 -6.24
CA VAL A 319 -10.28 -15.22 -5.31
C VAL A 319 -11.60 -15.96 -5.34
N SER A 320 -12.02 -16.45 -4.16
CA SER A 320 -13.32 -17.08 -3.92
C SER A 320 -14.28 -16.10 -3.26
N LYS A 321 -15.52 -16.10 -3.73
CA LYS A 321 -16.63 -15.33 -3.16
C LYS A 321 -17.71 -16.27 -2.64
N VAL A 322 -18.46 -15.78 -1.66
CA VAL A 322 -19.60 -16.46 -1.08
C VAL A 322 -20.83 -15.56 -1.24
N VAL A 323 -21.67 -15.88 -2.21
CA VAL A 323 -22.83 -15.05 -2.60
C VAL A 323 -24.11 -15.69 -2.08
N ARG A 324 -24.90 -14.92 -1.33
CA ARG A 324 -26.21 -15.36 -0.83
C ARG A 324 -27.32 -14.76 -1.68
N VAL A 325 -28.16 -15.61 -2.25
CA VAL A 325 -29.39 -15.20 -2.93
C VAL A 325 -30.58 -15.63 -2.09
N ASN A 326 -31.41 -14.66 -1.70
CA ASN A 326 -32.53 -14.89 -0.79
C ASN A 326 -33.86 -15.00 -1.55
N ASN A 327 -34.83 -15.71 -0.96
CA ASN A 327 -36.24 -15.64 -1.36
C ASN A 327 -36.52 -16.05 -2.83
N ILE A 328 -35.79 -17.06 -3.32
CA ILE A 328 -35.98 -17.64 -4.66
C ILE A 328 -36.81 -18.92 -4.58
N THR A 329 -37.38 -19.35 -5.71
CA THR A 329 -38.10 -20.62 -5.72
C THR A 329 -37.14 -21.80 -5.53
N THR A 330 -37.62 -22.87 -4.91
CA THR A 330 -36.82 -24.08 -4.70
C THR A 330 -36.23 -24.63 -6.00
N THR A 331 -36.96 -24.56 -7.11
CA THR A 331 -36.42 -24.97 -8.41
C THR A 331 -35.28 -24.06 -8.89
N GLU A 332 -35.40 -22.73 -8.76
CA GLU A 332 -34.33 -21.80 -9.15
C GLU A 332 -33.08 -22.07 -8.33
N ALA A 333 -33.24 -22.31 -7.03
CA ALA A 333 -32.15 -22.64 -6.11
C ALA A 333 -31.44 -23.95 -6.48
N LEU A 334 -32.21 -24.98 -6.84
CA LEU A 334 -31.67 -26.26 -7.32
C LEU A 334 -30.94 -26.13 -8.66
N ILE A 335 -31.46 -25.31 -9.60
CA ILE A 335 -30.79 -25.04 -10.88
C ILE A 335 -29.46 -24.32 -10.62
N ILE A 336 -29.45 -23.26 -9.81
CA ILE A 336 -28.23 -22.53 -9.44
C ILE A 336 -27.20 -23.49 -8.83
N LYS A 337 -27.63 -24.33 -7.88
CA LYS A 337 -26.77 -25.36 -7.26
C LYS A 337 -26.18 -26.31 -8.29
N GLN A 338 -26.98 -26.85 -9.20
CA GLN A 338 -26.48 -27.75 -10.26
C GLN A 338 -25.48 -27.05 -11.18
N GLU A 339 -25.76 -25.81 -11.57
CA GLU A 339 -24.91 -25.06 -12.48
C GLU A 339 -23.57 -24.67 -11.83
N ILE A 340 -23.55 -24.25 -10.56
CA ILE A 340 -22.27 -23.94 -9.89
C ILE A 340 -21.44 -25.20 -9.62
N LEU A 341 -22.07 -26.32 -9.23
CA LEU A 341 -21.38 -27.60 -9.07
C LEU A 341 -20.74 -28.08 -10.38
N ALA A 342 -21.43 -27.90 -11.52
CA ALA A 342 -20.88 -28.23 -12.84
C ALA A 342 -19.65 -27.41 -13.23
N ARG A 343 -19.40 -26.27 -12.54
CA ARG A 343 -18.22 -25.40 -12.72
C ARG A 343 -17.15 -25.61 -11.66
N GLY A 344 -17.38 -26.55 -10.73
CA GLY A 344 -16.47 -26.87 -9.63
C GLY A 344 -16.54 -25.90 -8.44
N GLY A 345 -17.62 -25.11 -8.33
CA GLY A 345 -17.95 -24.41 -7.09
C GLY A 345 -18.92 -25.25 -6.26
N ASP A 346 -19.44 -24.67 -5.18
CA ASP A 346 -20.35 -25.32 -4.24
C ASP A 346 -21.60 -24.48 -3.98
N ALA A 347 -22.66 -25.10 -3.47
CA ALA A 347 -23.82 -24.39 -2.97
C ALA A 347 -24.52 -25.10 -1.81
N ALA A 348 -24.95 -24.30 -0.83
CA ALA A 348 -25.75 -24.74 0.31
C ALA A 348 -27.20 -24.24 0.19
N LEU A 349 -28.13 -25.10 0.56
CA LEU A 349 -29.58 -24.88 0.54
C LEU A 349 -30.16 -25.44 1.84
N GLU A 350 -31.36 -24.99 2.19
CA GLU A 350 -32.15 -25.62 3.25
C GLU A 350 -32.44 -27.10 2.91
N ARG A 351 -32.56 -27.94 3.96
CA ARG A 351 -32.83 -29.38 3.81
C ARG A 351 -34.11 -29.65 3.02
N ASP A 352 -35.17 -28.95 3.36
CA ASP A 352 -36.53 -29.21 2.87
C ASP A 352 -36.74 -28.67 1.43
N ALA A 353 -35.83 -27.81 0.97
CA ALA A 353 -35.76 -27.44 -0.45
C ALA A 353 -35.34 -28.63 -1.34
N VAL A 354 -34.57 -29.59 -0.82
CA VAL A 354 -34.19 -30.78 -1.59
C VAL A 354 -35.38 -31.71 -1.81
N SER A 355 -36.34 -31.75 -0.89
CA SER A 355 -37.57 -32.55 -0.99
C SER A 355 -38.75 -31.80 -1.61
N HIS A 356 -38.55 -30.55 -2.08
CA HIS A 356 -39.62 -29.67 -2.58
C HIS A 356 -40.74 -29.40 -1.56
N GLU A 357 -40.42 -29.47 -0.27
CA GLU A 357 -41.39 -29.20 0.82
C GLU A 357 -41.56 -27.70 1.10
N THR A 358 -40.64 -26.86 0.60
CA THR A 358 -40.72 -25.39 0.66
C THR A 358 -40.89 -24.79 -0.73
N ASP A 359 -41.78 -23.80 -0.87
CA ASP A 359 -41.98 -23.08 -2.13
C ASP A 359 -40.82 -22.11 -2.44
N LYS A 360 -40.25 -21.54 -1.38
CA LYS A 360 -39.16 -20.58 -1.43
C LYS A 360 -38.04 -20.95 -0.46
N THR A 361 -36.81 -20.63 -0.85
CA THR A 361 -35.59 -20.90 -0.10
C THR A 361 -34.55 -19.81 -0.37
N ASP A 362 -33.50 -19.80 0.44
CA ASP A 362 -32.26 -19.11 0.15
C ASP A 362 -31.24 -20.10 -0.44
N VAL A 363 -30.25 -19.59 -1.17
CA VAL A 363 -29.08 -20.34 -1.62
C VAL A 363 -27.80 -19.57 -1.29
N LEU A 364 -26.83 -20.27 -0.72
CA LEU A 364 -25.46 -19.78 -0.55
C LEU A 364 -24.61 -20.41 -1.65
N ILE A 365 -24.00 -19.59 -2.50
CA ILE A 365 -23.19 -19.99 -3.64
C ILE A 365 -21.72 -19.72 -3.30
N ILE A 366 -20.86 -20.70 -3.46
CA ILE A 366 -19.43 -20.60 -3.18
C ILE A 366 -18.67 -20.88 -4.48
N GLY A 367 -17.80 -19.98 -4.88
CA GLY A 367 -17.00 -20.19 -6.08
C GLY A 367 -15.99 -19.09 -6.33
N THR A 368 -15.08 -19.34 -7.26
CA THR A 368 -14.14 -18.32 -7.72
C THR A 368 -14.84 -17.30 -8.63
N ILE A 369 -14.23 -16.14 -8.82
CA ILE A 369 -14.75 -15.12 -9.75
C ILE A 369 -15.00 -15.72 -11.15
N LEU A 370 -14.06 -16.51 -11.67
CA LEU A 370 -14.23 -17.20 -12.96
C LEU A 370 -15.43 -18.17 -12.97
N GLN A 371 -15.73 -18.82 -11.85
CA GLN A 371 -16.89 -19.71 -11.75
C GLN A 371 -18.19 -18.92 -11.72
N PHE A 372 -18.22 -17.77 -11.04
CA PHE A 372 -19.36 -16.85 -11.04
C PHE A 372 -19.61 -16.25 -12.43
N GLU A 373 -18.59 -15.77 -13.14
CA GLU A 373 -18.71 -15.28 -14.53
C GLU A 373 -19.40 -16.33 -15.42
N LYS A 374 -18.95 -17.59 -15.33
CA LYS A 374 -19.54 -18.70 -16.08
C LYS A 374 -20.94 -19.08 -15.61
N LEU A 375 -21.25 -18.90 -14.33
CA LEU A 375 -22.57 -19.16 -13.76
C LEU A 375 -23.55 -18.11 -14.27
N VAL A 376 -23.24 -16.82 -14.10
CA VAL A 376 -24.00 -15.67 -14.59
C VAL A 376 -24.31 -15.83 -16.07
N HIS A 377 -23.29 -16.08 -16.90
CA HIS A 377 -23.46 -16.27 -18.34
C HIS A 377 -24.44 -17.41 -18.66
N LYS A 378 -24.52 -18.46 -17.84
CA LYS A 378 -25.44 -19.57 -18.11
C LYS A 378 -26.85 -19.29 -17.62
N LEU A 379 -26.99 -18.68 -16.46
CA LEU A 379 -28.27 -18.33 -15.87
C LEU A 379 -29.02 -17.29 -16.72
N SER A 380 -28.30 -16.40 -17.43
CA SER A 380 -28.90 -15.42 -18.34
C SER A 380 -29.69 -16.03 -19.51
N PHE A 381 -29.42 -17.30 -19.87
CA PHE A 381 -30.15 -18.03 -20.91
C PHE A 381 -31.16 -19.04 -20.35
N GLN A 382 -31.43 -19.03 -19.04
CA GLN A 382 -32.39 -19.93 -18.41
C GLN A 382 -33.79 -19.30 -18.29
N ALA A 383 -34.80 -20.11 -17.98
CA ALA A 383 -36.17 -19.65 -17.75
C ALA A 383 -36.38 -19.07 -16.33
N ARG A 384 -37.58 -18.54 -16.07
CA ARG A 384 -38.00 -17.95 -14.78
C ARG A 384 -37.21 -16.68 -14.43
N ASN A 385 -36.96 -16.42 -13.16
CA ASN A 385 -36.21 -15.23 -12.73
C ASN A 385 -34.70 -15.46 -12.78
N LEU A 386 -34.20 -16.57 -13.32
CA LEU A 386 -32.77 -16.86 -13.38
C LEU A 386 -31.97 -15.80 -14.17
N PRO A 387 -32.47 -15.20 -15.27
CA PRO A 387 -31.77 -14.09 -15.92
C PRO A 387 -31.64 -12.85 -15.02
N LEU A 388 -32.69 -12.51 -14.27
CA LEU A 388 -32.66 -11.41 -13.30
C LEU A 388 -31.69 -11.71 -12.16
N ILE A 389 -31.71 -12.94 -11.63
CA ILE A 389 -30.77 -13.36 -10.58
C ILE A 389 -29.32 -13.31 -11.10
N ALA A 390 -29.09 -13.66 -12.38
CA ALA A 390 -27.78 -13.57 -13.01
C ALA A 390 -27.27 -12.13 -13.05
N GLU A 391 -28.13 -11.19 -13.45
CA GLU A 391 -27.83 -9.76 -13.46
C GLU A 391 -27.51 -9.25 -12.04
N MET A 392 -28.33 -9.58 -11.05
CA MET A 392 -28.08 -9.19 -9.65
C MET A 392 -26.79 -9.78 -9.08
N ILE A 393 -26.43 -11.03 -9.45
CA ILE A 393 -25.15 -11.63 -9.05
C ILE A 393 -23.99 -10.88 -9.71
N ALA A 394 -24.10 -10.53 -11.00
CA ALA A 394 -23.08 -9.77 -11.71
C ALA A 394 -22.89 -8.39 -11.07
N GLU A 395 -23.99 -7.65 -10.83
CA GLU A 395 -23.98 -6.33 -10.23
C GLU A 395 -23.36 -6.33 -8.82
N VAL A 396 -23.67 -7.32 -7.97
CA VAL A 396 -23.06 -7.43 -6.63
C VAL A 396 -21.55 -7.70 -6.73
N LEU A 397 -21.11 -8.50 -7.69
CA LEU A 397 -19.68 -8.78 -7.89
C LEU A 397 -18.94 -7.58 -8.49
N GLU A 398 -19.60 -6.79 -9.35
CA GLU A 398 -19.06 -5.53 -9.87
C GLU A 398 -18.96 -4.49 -8.75
N ASN A 399 -20.01 -4.30 -7.95
CA ASN A 399 -20.05 -3.38 -6.81
C ASN A 399 -19.01 -3.70 -5.73
N ASP A 400 -18.66 -4.97 -5.53
CA ASP A 400 -17.62 -5.41 -4.59
C ASP A 400 -16.20 -4.97 -5.02
N MET A 401 -16.01 -4.65 -6.30
CA MET A 401 -14.75 -4.18 -6.89
C MET A 401 -14.79 -2.68 -7.22
N ASP A 402 -15.96 -2.04 -7.11
CA ASP A 402 -16.16 -0.65 -7.49
C ASP A 402 -15.80 0.29 -6.33
N VAL A 403 -14.80 1.15 -6.57
CA VAL A 403 -14.29 2.10 -5.57
C VAL A 403 -15.36 3.12 -5.17
N GLU A 404 -16.21 3.56 -6.10
CA GLU A 404 -17.26 4.53 -5.78
C GLU A 404 -18.38 3.91 -4.92
N HIS A 405 -18.64 2.62 -5.09
CA HIS A 405 -19.56 1.84 -4.26
C HIS A 405 -18.97 1.52 -2.88
N GLY A 406 -17.68 1.15 -2.84
CA GLY A 406 -17.01 0.67 -1.63
C GLY A 406 -16.68 1.75 -0.62
N TYR A 407 -16.46 2.99 -1.07
CA TYR A 407 -15.93 4.06 -0.23
C TYR A 407 -16.80 5.32 -0.24
N LEU A 408 -16.81 6.01 0.91
CA LEU A 408 -17.60 7.23 1.09
C LEU A 408 -17.03 8.36 0.22
N ARG A 409 -17.78 8.74 -0.82
CA ARG A 409 -17.47 9.86 -1.70
C ARG A 409 -17.83 11.22 -1.08
N GLU A 410 -18.89 11.25 -0.28
CA GLU A 410 -19.39 12.41 0.43
C GLU A 410 -19.62 12.02 1.90
N LEU A 411 -19.12 12.85 2.83
CA LEU A 411 -19.46 12.81 4.25
C LEU A 411 -20.09 14.14 4.65
#